data_AF-A0A963V7G1-F1
#
_entry.id   AF-A0A963V7G1-F1
#
_cell.length_a   1.000
_cell.length_b   1.000
_cell.length_c   1.000
_cell.angle_alpha   90.00
_cell.angle_beta   90.00
_cell.angle_gamma   90.00
#
_symmetry.space_group_name_H-M   'P 1'
#
loop_
_entity.id
_entity.type
_entity.pdbx_description
1 polymer ?
#
loop_
_entity_poly.entity_id
_entity_poly.type
_entity_poly.pdbx_seq_one_letter_code
_entity_poly.pdbx_strand_id
1 'polypeptide(L)' 'MKEALVVLGMHRSGTSFLVGALSALGHALPRDRQPGGADNRHGHFEPGAVVALNDLILAAGGGR' A
#
# COMPACT_ATOMS: atom_id res chain seq x y z
N MET A 1 20.90 -6.53 -8.87
CA MET A 1 19.70 -5.76 -9.22
C MET A 1 18.63 -6.03 -8.19
N LYS A 2 17.85 -5.04 -7.77
CA LYS A 2 16.76 -5.23 -6.80
C LYS A 2 15.46 -4.89 -7.51
N GLU A 3 14.53 -5.83 -7.54
CA GLU A 3 13.26 -5.71 -8.25
C GLU A 3 12.13 -5.42 -7.25
N ALA A 4 11.13 -4.66 -7.70
CA ALA A 4 9.95 -4.33 -6.91
C ALA A 4 8.69 -4.46 -7.79
N LEU A 5 7.64 -5.06 -7.24
CA LEU A 5 6.32 -5.10 -7.84
C LEU A 5 5.47 -4.01 -7.20
N VAL A 6 4.98 -3.08 -8.01
CA VAL A 6 4.11 -1.99 -7.56
C VAL A 6 2.69 -2.32 -8.02
N VAL A 7 1.79 -2.54 -7.07
CA VAL A 7 0.37 -2.80 -7.33
C VAL A 7 -0.40 -1.50 -7.16
N LEU A 8 -1.03 -1.01 -8.23
CA LEU A 8 -1.80 0.23 -8.26
C LEU A 8 -3.28 -0.05 -8.58
N GLY A 9 -4.18 0.72 -7.99
CA GLY A 9 -5.62 0.61 -8.23
C GLY A 9 -6.42 1.51 -7.30
N MET A 10 -7.68 1.77 -7.66
CA MET A 10 -8.62 2.52 -6.83
C MET A 10 -9.19 1.68 -5.69
N HIS A 11 -9.79 2.32 -4.68
CA HIS A 11 -10.48 1.60 -3.62
C HIS A 11 -11.51 0.62 -4.21
N ARG A 12 -11.62 -0.58 -3.63
CA ARG A 12 -12.46 -1.70 -4.10
C ARG A 12 -12.05 -2.36 -5.43
N SER A 13 -10.87 -2.08 -5.99
CA SER A 13 -10.40 -2.75 -7.22
C SER A 13 -9.68 -4.09 -6.99
N GLY A 14 -9.69 -4.63 -5.77
CA GLY A 14 -9.05 -5.92 -5.46
C GLY A 14 -7.54 -5.87 -5.22
N THR A 15 -6.95 -4.69 -5.02
CA THR A 15 -5.50 -4.52 -4.76
C THR A 15 -5.04 -5.30 -3.53
N SER A 16 -5.81 -5.31 -2.45
CA SER A 16 -5.49 -6.10 -1.23
C SER A 16 -5.43 -7.60 -1.51
N PHE A 17 -6.31 -8.13 -2.35
CA PHE A 17 -6.29 -9.55 -2.75
C PHE A 17 -5.02 -9.87 -3.55
N LEU A 18 -4.68 -9.04 -4.53
CA LEU A 18 -3.51 -9.25 -5.37
C LEU A 18 -2.20 -9.17 -4.55
N VAL A 19 -2.08 -8.18 -3.67
CA VAL A 19 -0.90 -8.06 -2.79
C VAL A 19 -0.80 -9.25 -1.83
N GLY A 20 -1.91 -9.70 -1.27
CA GLY A 20 -1.95 -10.92 -0.45
C GLY A 20 -1.50 -12.16 -1.22
N ALA A 21 -1.95 -12.34 -2.46
CA ALA A 21 -1.55 -13.46 -3.33
C ALA A 21 -0.05 -13.42 -3.66
N LEU A 22 0.49 -12.24 -4.02
CA LEU A 22 1.93 -12.08 -4.26
C LEU A 22 2.75 -12.39 -3.01
N SER A 23 2.29 -11.96 -1.83
CA SER A 23 2.94 -12.31 -0.57
C SER A 23 2.92 -13.81 -0.31
N ALA A 24 1.81 -14.49 -0.60
CA ALA A 24 1.68 -15.94 -0.46
C ALA A 24 2.61 -16.70 -1.43
N LEU A 25 2.90 -16.11 -2.59
CA LEU A 25 3.87 -16.64 -3.57
C LEU A 25 5.34 -16.35 -3.20
N GLY A 26 5.60 -15.72 -2.06
CA GLY A 26 6.95 -15.48 -1.53
C GLY A 26 7.52 -14.10 -1.79
N HIS A 27 6.74 -13.16 -2.34
CA HIS A 27 7.19 -11.76 -2.45
C HIS A 27 7.16 -11.08 -1.07
N ALA A 28 8.22 -10.34 -0.75
CA ALA A 28 8.32 -9.61 0.50
C ALA A 28 7.35 -8.42 0.51
N LEU A 29 6.64 -8.26 1.63
CA LEU A 29 5.86 -7.06 1.92
C LEU A 29 6.72 -5.97 2.57
N PRO A 30 6.31 -4.70 2.49
CA PRO A 30 6.99 -3.61 3.19
C PRO A 30 7.05 -3.85 4.71
N ARG A 31 8.12 -3.33 5.34
CA ARG A 31 8.33 -3.47 6.79
C ARG A 31 7.57 -2.41 7.58
N ASP A 32 7.41 -1.23 7.00
CA ASP A 32 6.82 -0.02 7.57
C ASP A 32 5.33 0.12 7.19
N ARG A 33 4.58 -0.98 7.29
CA ARG A 33 3.14 -0.97 6.96
C ARG A 33 2.31 -0.33 8.06
N GLN A 34 1.23 0.33 7.67
CA GLN A 34 0.27 0.83 8.64
C GLN A 34 -0.44 -0.33 9.37
N PRO A 35 -0.56 -0.25 10.71
CA PRO A 35 -1.27 -1.25 11.49
C PRO A 35 -2.77 -1.26 11.16
N GLY A 36 -3.45 -2.33 11.56
CA GLY A 36 -4.90 -2.44 11.42
C GLY A 36 -5.67 -1.39 12.22
N GLY A 37 -6.76 -0.90 11.63
CA GLY A 37 -7.74 0.00 12.23
C GLY A 37 -9.10 -0.68 12.44
N ALA A 38 -10.09 0.12 12.86
CA ALA A 38 -11.47 -0.37 13.03
C ALA A 38 -12.14 -0.75 11.69
N ASP A 39 -11.76 -0.05 10.63
CA ASP A 39 -12.19 -0.22 9.24
C ASP A 39 -11.45 -1.35 8.52
N ASN A 40 -10.20 -1.60 8.90
CA ASN A 40 -9.39 -2.69 8.38
C ASN A 40 -8.56 -3.35 9.49
N ARG A 41 -9.15 -4.35 10.14
CA ARG A 41 -8.53 -5.06 11.28
C ARG A 41 -7.22 -5.79 10.92
N HIS A 42 -7.01 -6.10 9.63
CA HIS A 42 -5.80 -6.77 9.15
C HIS A 42 -4.68 -5.80 8.77
N GLY A 43 -4.95 -4.49 8.75
CA GLY A 43 -3.97 -3.49 8.35
C GLY A 43 -3.78 -3.39 6.85
N HIS A 44 -2.94 -2.44 6.49
CA HIS A 44 -2.71 -2.01 5.11
C HIS A 44 -1.39 -2.61 4.60
N PHE A 45 -1.27 -2.76 3.28
CA PHE A 45 -0.05 -3.29 2.68
C PHE A 45 0.91 -2.20 2.23
N GLU A 46 0.41 -0.97 2.15
CA GLU A 46 1.11 0.21 1.71
C GLU A 46 2.23 0.59 2.70
N PRO A 47 3.46 0.87 2.21
CA PRO A 47 4.52 1.45 3.04
C PRO A 47 4.12 2.84 3.52
N GLY A 48 4.33 3.13 4.80
CA GLY A 48 4.03 4.45 5.39
C GLY A 48 4.74 5.59 4.67
N ALA A 49 5.99 5.37 4.23
CA ALA A 49 6.73 6.37 3.46
C ALA A 49 6.08 6.70 2.09
N VAL A 50 5.46 5.72 1.44
CA VAL A 50 4.77 5.92 0.15
C VAL A 50 3.46 6.64 0.35
N VAL A 51 2.72 6.31 1.42
CA VAL A 51 1.50 7.05 1.79
C VAL A 51 1.82 8.52 2.04
N ALA A 52 2.84 8.82 2.86
CA ALA A 52 3.26 10.18 3.14
C ALA A 52 3.70 10.95 1.88
N LEU A 53 4.42 10.29 0.97
CA LEU A 53 4.79 10.89 -0.31
C LEU A 53 3.55 11.23 -1.15
N ASN A 54 2.56 10.33 -1.19
CA ASN A 54 1.33 10.56 -1.94
C ASN A 54 0.53 11.75 -1.35
N ASP A 55 0.49 11.86 -0.03
CA ASP A 55 -0.15 13.00 0.66
C ASP A 55 0.56 14.32 0.32
N LEU A 56 1.90 14.33 0.27
CA LEU A 56 2.68 15.51 -0.13
C LEU A 56 2.38 15.92 -1.58
N ILE A 57 2.27 14.96 -2.50
CA ILE A 57 1.94 15.21 -3.91
C ILE A 57 0.53 15.80 -4.02
N LEU A 58 -0.44 15.23 -3.30
CA LEU A 58 -1.82 15.73 -3.25
C LEU A 58 -1.87 17.16 -2.72
N ALA A 59 -1.19 17.44 -1.60
CA ALA A 59 -1.12 18.77 -1.01
C ALA A 59 -0.47 19.79 -1.95
N ALA A 60 0.63 19.41 -2.62
CA ALA A 60 1.29 20.27 -3.61
C ALA A 60 0.40 20.58 -4.82
N GLY A 61 -0.54 19.68 -5.16
CA GLY A 61 -1.55 19.90 -6.19
C GLY A 61 -2.79 20.69 -5.73
N GLY A 62 -2.83 21.17 -4.48
CA GLY A 62 -4.00 21.86 -3.90
C GLY A 62 -5.12 20.92 -3.44
N GLY A 63 -4.85 19.60 -3.41
CA GLY A 63 -5.69 18.61 -2.76
C GLY A 63 -5.65 18.73 -1.23
N ARG A 64 -6.65 18.14 -0.57
CA ARG A 64 -6.74 18.00 0.87
C ARG A 64 -6.86 16.54 1.23
#